data_AF-A0A949JQA9-F1
#
_entry.id   AF-A0A949JQA9-F1
#
_cell.length_a   1.000
_cell.length_b   1.000
_cell.length_c   1.000
_cell.angle_alpha   90.00
_cell.angle_beta   90.00
_cell.angle_gamma   90.00
#
_symmetry.space_group_name_H-M   'P 1'
#
loop_
_entity.id
_entity.type
_entity.pdbx_description
1 polymer ?
#
loop_
_entity_poly.entity_id
_entity_poly.type
_entity_poly.pdbx_seq_one_letter_code
_entity_poly.pdbx_strand_id
1 'polypeptide(L)'
;MIRIKELFEAYQASELPTDGGLIVTSMFDTSTTYTKYEVTSYANVKDLYRNDDGLVFQADGYRQFVVVEPASYNKKHIEPAMRDSGHSIPYRFSEVDTFVSKRQDRIIVGKEPVITYGSFTILHPVGENFAYMIYKTEDLMSAIEAFFAKTIWQDARVPKLDAEKAAKHIAATIEKIVHPERRQE
;
A
#
# COMPACT_ATOMS: atom_id res chain seq x y z
N MET A 1 -19.98 0.32 8.30
CA MET A 1 -19.00 0.93 9.23
C MET A 1 -17.71 0.19 9.00
N ILE A 2 -16.72 0.90 8.48
CA ILE A 2 -15.40 0.39 8.22
C ILE A 2 -14.81 -0.24 9.49
N ARG A 3 -14.22 -1.43 9.34
CA ARG A 3 -13.46 -2.08 10.39
C ARG A 3 -12.00 -2.06 9.95
N ILE A 4 -11.14 -1.46 10.77
CA ILE A 4 -9.70 -1.41 10.58
C ILE A 4 -9.07 -1.92 11.87
N LYS A 5 -8.08 -2.80 11.77
CA LYS A 5 -7.31 -3.31 12.91
C LYS A 5 -5.82 -3.34 12.61
N GLU A 6 -5.00 -3.23 13.64
CA GLU A 6 -3.58 -3.60 13.56
C GLU A 6 -3.49 -5.09 13.20
N LEU A 7 -2.67 -5.40 12.19
CA LEU A 7 -2.66 -6.72 11.54
C LEU A 7 -2.25 -7.83 12.51
N PHE A 8 -1.20 -7.58 13.30
CA PHE A 8 -0.62 -8.58 14.19
C PHE A 8 -1.44 -8.76 15.46
N GLU A 9 -2.05 -7.69 15.98
CA GLU A 9 -3.05 -7.77 17.05
C GLU A 9 -4.27 -8.58 16.60
N ALA A 10 -4.80 -8.30 15.40
CA ALA A 10 -5.93 -9.04 14.86
C ALA A 10 -5.58 -10.52 14.60
N TYR A 11 -4.35 -10.83 14.19
CA TYR A 11 -3.88 -12.21 14.09
C TYR A 11 -3.87 -12.91 15.46
N GLN A 12 -3.29 -12.27 16.49
CA GLN A 12 -3.26 -12.81 17.85
C GLN A 12 -4.66 -13.02 18.43
N ALA A 13 -5.59 -12.13 18.10
CA ALA A 13 -7.00 -12.24 18.49
C ALA A 13 -7.81 -13.23 17.64
N SER A 14 -7.22 -13.87 16.63
CA SER A 14 -7.91 -14.77 15.69
C SER A 14 -9.08 -14.11 14.94
N GLU A 15 -8.91 -12.83 14.58
CA GLU A 15 -9.97 -12.02 13.95
C GLU A 15 -9.74 -11.76 12.45
N LEU A 16 -8.68 -12.34 11.87
CA LEU A 16 -8.37 -12.13 10.46
C LEU A 16 -9.32 -12.92 9.55
N PRO A 17 -9.97 -12.26 8.57
CA PRO A 17 -10.87 -12.94 7.65
C PRO A 17 -10.04 -13.78 6.66
N THR A 18 -10.47 -15.02 6.41
CA THR A 18 -9.81 -15.96 5.48
C THR A 18 -10.39 -15.89 4.05
N ASP A 19 -11.62 -15.42 3.92
CA ASP A 19 -12.32 -15.18 2.65
C ASP A 19 -11.80 -13.94 1.92
N GLY A 20 -11.21 -12.99 2.65
CA GLY A 20 -10.32 -11.97 2.10
C GLY A 20 -10.39 -10.62 2.79
N GLY A 21 -9.44 -9.77 2.43
CA GLY A 21 -9.30 -8.43 3.01
C GLY A 21 -8.28 -7.60 2.24
N LEU A 22 -8.06 -6.37 2.73
CA LEU A 22 -6.96 -5.52 2.31
C LEU A 22 -5.99 -5.34 3.47
N ILE A 23 -4.71 -5.51 3.20
CA ILE A 23 -3.64 -5.20 4.15
C ILE A 23 -2.92 -3.97 3.63
N VAL A 24 -2.82 -2.92 4.44
CA VAL A 24 -2.06 -1.71 4.13
C VAL A 24 -0.85 -1.66 5.05
N THR A 25 0.34 -1.59 4.46
CA THR A 25 1.59 -1.42 5.21
C THR A 25 2.27 -0.13 4.81
N SER A 26 3.01 0.46 5.75
CA SER A 26 3.85 1.63 5.50
C SER A 26 5.32 1.33 5.77
N MET A 27 6.17 2.04 5.04
CA MET A 27 7.61 2.06 5.19
C MET A 27 8.05 3.52 5.09
N PHE A 28 8.30 4.13 6.24
CA PHE A 28 8.79 5.49 6.38
C PHE A 28 10.32 5.51 6.40
N ASP A 29 10.91 6.45 5.67
CA ASP A 29 12.33 6.75 5.84
C ASP A 29 12.56 7.50 7.15
N THR A 30 13.61 7.16 7.90
CA THR A 30 13.86 7.73 9.22
C THR A 30 14.39 9.17 9.18
N SER A 31 14.83 9.65 8.02
CA SER A 31 15.55 10.93 7.87
C SER A 31 14.83 11.93 6.97
N THR A 32 13.87 11.48 6.18
CA THR A 32 13.16 12.27 5.19
C THR A 32 11.67 11.94 5.21
N THR A 33 10.85 12.73 4.51
CA THR A 33 9.42 12.40 4.32
C THR A 33 9.22 11.43 3.15
N TYR A 34 10.24 10.63 2.79
CA TYR A 34 10.08 9.54 1.84
C TYR A 34 9.19 8.47 2.48
N THR A 35 8.18 8.03 1.75
CA THR A 35 7.22 7.07 2.27
C THR A 35 6.82 6.10 1.18
N LYS A 36 6.79 4.82 1.52
CA LYS A 36 6.24 3.76 0.67
C LYS A 36 5.06 3.11 1.38
N TYR A 37 3.99 2.89 0.65
CA TYR A 37 2.85 2.10 1.08
C TYR A 37 2.70 0.89 0.17
N GLU A 38 2.39 -0.25 0.77
CA GLU A 38 1.98 -1.46 0.03
C GLU A 38 0.57 -1.83 0.45
N VAL A 39 -0.32 -1.99 -0.52
CA VAL A 39 -1.68 -2.48 -0.33
C VAL A 39 -1.78 -3.87 -0.93
N THR A 40 -1.96 -4.88 -0.09
CA THR A 40 -2.11 -6.28 -0.53
C THR A 40 -3.56 -6.72 -0.36
N SER A 41 -4.22 -7.04 -1.47
CA SER A 41 -5.48 -7.78 -1.44
C SER A 41 -5.20 -9.28 -1.41
N TYR A 42 -6.03 -10.00 -0.68
CA TYR A 42 -5.95 -11.45 -0.59
C TYR A 42 -7.36 -12.05 -0.48
N ALA A 43 -7.47 -13.32 -0.85
CA ALA A 43 -8.69 -14.11 -0.73
C ALA A 43 -8.34 -15.60 -0.62
N ASN A 44 -9.26 -16.40 -0.10
CA ASN A 44 -9.15 -17.86 -0.03
C ASN A 44 -7.85 -18.34 0.65
N VAL A 45 -7.55 -17.78 1.83
CA VAL A 45 -6.36 -18.13 2.62
C VAL A 45 -6.40 -19.59 3.00
N LYS A 46 -5.40 -20.37 2.55
CA LYS A 46 -5.25 -21.79 2.88
C LYS A 46 -4.63 -21.99 4.26
N ASP A 47 -3.65 -21.17 4.57
CA ASP A 47 -2.93 -21.20 5.84
C ASP A 47 -2.41 -19.80 6.19
N LEU A 48 -2.29 -19.54 7.50
CA LEU A 48 -1.90 -18.26 8.07
C LEU A 48 -1.09 -18.49 9.35
N TYR A 49 0.21 -18.22 9.27
CA TYR A 49 1.13 -18.48 10.38
C TYR A 49 2.21 -17.41 10.48
N ARG A 50 2.77 -17.25 11.67
CA ARG A 50 3.87 -16.33 11.95
C ARG A 50 5.21 -17.04 11.76
N ASN A 51 6.19 -16.33 11.22
CA ASN A 51 7.61 -16.72 11.20
C ASN A 51 8.47 -15.63 11.86
N ASP A 52 9.80 -15.75 11.78
CA ASP A 52 10.72 -14.78 12.38
C ASP A 52 10.61 -13.37 11.78
N ASP A 53 10.23 -13.28 10.51
CA ASP A 53 10.17 -12.02 9.75
C ASP A 53 8.80 -11.32 9.84
N GLY A 54 7.72 -12.08 10.01
CA GLY A 54 6.36 -11.53 9.98
C GLY A 54 5.24 -12.57 9.88
N LEU A 55 4.15 -12.17 9.22
CA LEU A 55 2.95 -12.99 9.05
C LEU A 55 2.85 -13.50 7.61
N VAL A 56 2.84 -14.82 7.46
CA VAL A 56 2.79 -15.52 6.18
C VAL A 56 1.36 -15.89 5.85
N PHE A 57 0.90 -15.43 4.69
CA PHE A 57 -0.38 -15.81 4.09
C PHE A 57 -0.12 -16.80 2.96
N GLN A 58 -0.67 -18.00 3.05
CA GLN A 58 -0.68 -18.95 1.95
C GLN A 58 -1.93 -18.71 1.09
N ALA A 59 -1.84 -17.67 0.25
CA ALA A 59 -2.90 -17.23 -0.63
C ALA A 59 -2.31 -16.56 -1.87
N ASP A 60 -3.09 -16.56 -2.96
CA ASP A 60 -2.84 -15.62 -4.05
C ASP A 60 -3.34 -14.23 -3.64
N GLY A 61 -2.72 -13.20 -4.20
CA GLY A 61 -3.08 -11.83 -3.90
C GLY A 61 -2.61 -10.85 -4.96
N TYR A 62 -3.07 -9.61 -4.85
CA TYR A 62 -2.59 -8.50 -5.65
C TYR A 62 -1.96 -7.46 -4.75
N ARG A 63 -0.83 -6.91 -5.17
CA ARG A 63 -0.11 -5.89 -4.43
C ARG A 63 0.00 -4.62 -5.24
N GLN A 64 -0.48 -3.53 -4.67
CA GLN A 64 -0.37 -2.19 -5.21
C GLN A 64 0.66 -1.40 -4.40
N PHE A 65 1.53 -0.67 -5.08
CA PHE A 65 2.53 0.18 -4.43
C PHE A 65 2.20 1.66 -4.66
N VAL A 66 2.39 2.45 -3.61
CA VAL A 66 2.31 3.91 -3.62
C VAL A 66 3.57 4.45 -2.97
N VAL A 67 4.23 5.42 -3.59
CA VAL A 67 5.45 6.04 -3.06
C VAL A 67 5.32 7.55 -3.09
N VAL A 68 5.73 8.21 -2.00
CA VAL A 68 5.92 9.64 -1.94
C VAL A 68 7.41 9.94 -1.83
N GLU A 69 7.94 10.63 -2.83
CA GLU A 69 9.33 11.04 -2.91
C GLU A 69 9.43 12.54 -2.61
N PRO A 70 10.09 12.96 -1.51
CA PRO A 70 10.25 14.38 -1.20
C PRO A 70 11.05 15.09 -2.29
N ALA A 71 10.89 16.41 -2.39
CA ALA A 71 11.71 17.27 -3.25
C ALA A 71 13.22 16.91 -3.22
N SER A 72 13.75 16.63 -2.03
CA SER A 72 15.15 16.31 -1.73
C SER A 72 15.63 14.91 -2.12
N TYR A 73 14.74 14.01 -2.60
CA TYR A 73 15.15 12.67 -3.00
C TYR A 73 15.99 12.72 -4.29
N ASN A 74 17.26 12.33 -4.21
CA ASN A 74 18.23 12.54 -5.31
C ASN A 74 18.17 11.46 -6.41
N LYS A 75 17.50 10.34 -6.18
CA LYS A 75 17.41 9.21 -7.12
C LYS A 75 16.11 9.18 -7.95
N LYS A 76 15.41 10.32 -8.05
CA LYS A 76 14.17 10.48 -8.85
C LYS A 76 14.31 10.14 -10.34
N HIS A 77 15.54 10.17 -10.86
CA HIS A 77 15.86 9.86 -12.26
C HIS A 77 16.13 8.36 -12.47
N ILE A 78 16.32 7.58 -11.39
CA ILE A 78 16.56 6.14 -11.45
C ILE A 78 15.21 5.41 -11.45
N GLU A 79 15.08 4.45 -12.37
CA GLU A 79 13.91 3.57 -12.49
C GLU A 79 13.50 2.99 -11.13
N PRO A 80 12.21 2.98 -10.76
CA PRO A 80 11.79 2.54 -9.44
C PRO A 80 12.23 1.12 -9.10
N ALA A 81 12.23 0.19 -10.07
CA ALA A 81 12.71 -1.18 -9.90
C ALA A 81 14.24 -1.32 -9.72
N MET A 82 15.02 -0.29 -10.06
CA MET A 82 16.50 -0.33 -10.04
C MET A 82 17.11 0.47 -8.88
N ARG A 83 16.28 0.92 -7.94
CA ARG A 83 16.74 1.66 -6.75
C ARG A 83 17.31 0.72 -5.70
N ASP A 84 17.90 1.30 -4.66
CA ASP A 84 18.37 0.53 -3.52
C ASP A 84 17.21 -0.09 -2.74
N SER A 85 17.53 -1.14 -1.95
CA SER A 85 16.54 -2.03 -1.33
C SER A 85 15.44 -1.34 -0.51
N GLY A 86 15.69 -0.16 0.06
CA GLY A 86 14.67 0.59 0.80
C GLY A 86 13.66 1.31 -0.10
N HIS A 87 14.09 1.72 -1.29
CA HIS A 87 13.37 2.61 -2.18
C HIS A 87 12.85 1.93 -3.46
N SER A 88 13.24 0.69 -3.70
CA SER A 88 12.81 -0.07 -4.86
C SER A 88 11.34 -0.49 -4.75
N ILE A 89 10.61 -0.35 -5.86
CA ILE A 89 9.27 -0.92 -6.06
C ILE A 89 9.25 -1.65 -7.41
N PRO A 90 8.44 -2.69 -7.60
CA PRO A 90 8.45 -3.55 -8.80
C PRO A 90 7.77 -2.90 -10.01
N TYR A 91 8.13 -1.65 -10.33
CA TYR A 91 7.61 -0.91 -11.46
C TYR A 91 8.71 -0.13 -12.18
N ARG A 92 8.50 0.08 -13.48
CA ARG A 92 9.21 1.06 -14.32
C ARG A 92 8.44 2.37 -14.37
N PHE A 93 9.09 3.45 -14.81
CA PHE A 93 8.42 4.73 -15.04
C PHE A 93 7.24 4.64 -16.02
N SER A 94 7.31 3.73 -17.00
CA SER A 94 6.20 3.49 -17.94
C SER A 94 4.97 2.84 -17.28
N GLU A 95 5.16 2.18 -16.14
CA GLU A 95 4.17 1.36 -15.44
C GLU A 95 3.54 2.09 -14.25
N VAL A 96 3.90 3.36 -14.04
CA VAL A 96 3.39 4.18 -12.92
C VAL A 96 2.75 5.46 -13.43
N ASP A 97 1.75 5.91 -12.69
CA ASP A 97 1.26 7.28 -12.75
C ASP A 97 2.03 8.14 -11.75
N THR A 98 2.29 9.39 -12.13
CA THR A 98 3.08 10.32 -11.33
C THR A 98 2.34 11.63 -11.14
N PHE A 99 2.21 12.04 -9.88
CA PHE A 99 1.68 13.34 -9.48
C PHE A 99 2.80 14.16 -8.87
N VAL A 100 2.89 15.43 -9.25
CA VAL A 100 3.87 16.36 -8.68
C VAL A 100 3.12 17.40 -7.86
N SER A 101 3.44 17.47 -6.57
CA SER A 101 2.84 18.46 -5.66
C SER A 101 3.39 19.86 -5.93
N LYS A 102 2.73 20.88 -5.37
CA LYS A 102 3.28 22.26 -5.39
C LYS A 102 4.67 22.37 -4.77
N ARG A 103 5.01 21.49 -3.83
CA ARG A 103 6.32 21.42 -3.17
C ARG A 103 7.33 20.56 -3.94
N GLN A 104 7.00 20.12 -5.15
CA GLN A 104 7.85 19.23 -5.97
C GLN A 104 8.08 17.85 -5.35
N ASP A 105 7.20 17.42 -4.45
CA ASP A 105 7.13 16.02 -4.04
C ASP A 105 6.52 15.20 -5.18
N ARG A 106 7.06 14.01 -5.41
CA ARG A 106 6.55 13.10 -6.44
C ARG A 106 5.75 11.98 -5.77
N ILE A 107 4.49 11.84 -6.12
CA ILE A 107 3.65 10.73 -5.70
C ILE A 107 3.56 9.76 -6.88
N ILE A 108 4.05 8.54 -6.69
CA ILE A 108 4.10 7.48 -7.69
C ILE A 108 3.08 6.41 -7.30
N VAL A 109 2.24 6.01 -8.25
CA VAL A 109 1.24 4.96 -8.09
C VAL A 109 1.37 3.98 -9.25
N GLY A 110 1.51 2.68 -8.98
CA GLY A 110 1.50 1.67 -10.05
C GLY A 110 0.19 1.71 -10.84
N LYS A 111 0.24 1.64 -12.17
CA LYS A 111 -0.95 1.64 -13.03
C LYS A 111 -1.75 0.35 -12.88
N GLU A 112 -1.01 -0.75 -12.80
CA GLU A 112 -1.51 -2.10 -12.63
C GLU A 112 -0.84 -2.73 -11.40
N PRO A 113 -1.56 -3.57 -10.65
CA PRO A 113 -1.05 -4.20 -9.45
C PRO A 113 -0.20 -5.42 -9.80
N VAL A 114 0.75 -5.73 -8.92
CA VAL A 114 1.60 -6.92 -9.02
C VAL A 114 0.88 -8.14 -8.47
N ILE A 115 0.87 -9.24 -9.21
CA ILE A 115 0.26 -10.49 -8.76
C ILE A 115 1.26 -11.23 -7.87
N THR A 116 0.78 -11.70 -6.72
CA THR A 116 1.56 -12.58 -5.83
C THR A 116 0.91 -13.96 -5.81
N TYR A 117 1.71 -14.99 -6.09
CA TYR A 117 1.23 -16.36 -6.24
C TYR A 117 1.67 -17.25 -5.08
N GLY A 118 0.76 -18.10 -4.61
CA GLY A 118 1.01 -19.20 -3.67
C GLY A 118 1.18 -18.77 -2.21
N SER A 119 2.01 -17.75 -1.95
CA SER A 119 2.19 -17.20 -0.61
C SER A 119 2.83 -15.81 -0.62
N PHE A 120 2.52 -15.01 0.39
CA PHE A 120 3.22 -13.75 0.65
C PHE A 120 3.42 -13.54 2.15
N THR A 121 4.45 -12.76 2.50
CA THR A 121 4.73 -12.38 3.88
C THR A 121 4.49 -10.88 4.06
N ILE A 122 3.82 -10.53 5.16
CA ILE A 122 3.75 -9.17 5.67
C ILE A 122 4.75 -9.05 6.81
N LEU A 123 5.78 -8.25 6.62
CA LEU A 123 6.86 -8.09 7.59
C LEU A 123 6.38 -7.41 8.86
N HIS A 124 7.04 -7.69 9.97
CA HIS A 124 6.84 -6.93 11.20
C HIS A 124 7.14 -5.44 10.99
N PRO A 125 6.21 -4.53 11.34
CA PRO A 125 6.50 -3.11 11.31
C PRO A 125 7.62 -2.78 12.31
N VAL A 126 8.54 -1.92 11.88
CA VAL A 126 9.67 -1.45 12.70
C VAL A 126 9.56 0.06 12.85
N GLY A 127 9.81 0.57 14.06
CA GLY A 127 9.73 2.00 14.34
C GLY A 127 8.30 2.52 14.20
N GLU A 128 8.12 3.55 13.36
CA GLU A 128 6.81 4.19 13.11
C GLU A 128 6.03 3.53 11.96
N ASN A 129 6.60 2.51 11.30
CA ASN A 129 5.89 1.74 10.29
C ASN A 129 4.67 1.05 10.91
N PHE A 130 3.64 0.80 10.09
CA PHE A 130 2.43 0.10 10.51
C PHE A 130 2.04 -0.98 9.50
N ALA A 131 1.23 -1.93 9.97
CA ALA A 131 0.50 -2.88 9.16
C ALA A 131 -0.96 -2.93 9.64
N TYR A 132 -1.90 -2.53 8.78
CA TYR A 132 -3.32 -2.52 9.09
C TYR A 132 -4.09 -3.49 8.20
N MET A 133 -5.01 -4.24 8.80
CA MET A 133 -6.04 -4.99 8.10
C MET A 133 -7.30 -4.14 7.97
N ILE A 134 -7.83 -4.06 6.76
CA ILE A 134 -9.08 -3.40 6.43
C ILE A 134 -10.05 -4.47 5.90
N TYR A 135 -11.18 -4.60 6.58
CA TYR A 135 -12.20 -5.59 6.25
C TYR A 135 -13.00 -5.14 5.03
N LYS A 136 -13.43 -6.09 4.20
CA LYS A 136 -14.30 -5.80 3.04
C LYS A 136 -15.67 -5.35 3.55
N THR A 137 -15.97 -4.07 3.37
CA THR A 137 -17.27 -3.45 3.69
C THR A 137 -17.71 -2.55 2.53
N GLU A 138 -18.98 -2.15 2.50
CA GLU A 138 -19.50 -1.27 1.43
C GLU A 138 -18.79 0.10 1.38
N ASP A 139 -18.29 0.58 2.53
CA ASP A 139 -17.58 1.85 2.68
C ASP A 139 -16.05 1.73 2.49
N LEU A 140 -15.55 0.57 2.03
CA LEU A 140 -14.12 0.29 1.88
C LEU A 140 -13.39 1.34 1.04
N MET A 141 -13.89 1.67 -0.15
CA MET A 141 -13.18 2.57 -1.06
C MET A 141 -13.12 4.00 -0.53
N SER A 142 -14.19 4.47 0.09
CA SER A 142 -14.23 5.77 0.77
C SER A 142 -13.22 5.83 1.93
N ALA A 143 -13.08 4.73 2.67
CA ALA A 143 -12.09 4.63 3.75
C ALA A 143 -10.65 4.62 3.23
N ILE A 144 -10.38 3.93 2.12
CA ILE A 144 -9.09 3.92 1.45
C ILE A 144 -8.72 5.33 0.97
N GLU A 145 -9.63 6.04 0.30
CA GLU A 145 -9.41 7.43 -0.11
C GLU A 145 -9.09 8.32 1.10
N ALA A 146 -9.91 8.27 2.16
CA ALA A 146 -9.71 9.07 3.36
C ALA A 146 -8.39 8.74 4.06
N PHE A 147 -8.02 7.46 4.11
CA PHE A 147 -6.77 6.98 4.68
C PHE A 147 -5.56 7.56 3.94
N PHE A 148 -5.52 7.42 2.61
CA PHE A 148 -4.40 7.94 1.82
C PHE A 148 -4.36 9.47 1.81
N ALA A 149 -5.50 10.15 1.77
CA ALA A 149 -5.54 11.60 1.86
C ALA A 149 -4.93 12.09 3.18
N LYS A 150 -5.25 11.42 4.30
CA LYS A 150 -4.72 11.76 5.62
C LYS A 150 -3.22 11.46 5.75
N THR A 151 -2.80 10.24 5.40
CA THR A 151 -1.40 9.81 5.60
C THR A 151 -0.42 10.53 4.66
N ILE A 152 -0.81 10.77 3.40
CA ILE A 152 0.01 11.55 2.45
C ILE A 152 0.14 13.02 2.91
N TRP A 153 -0.92 13.59 3.48
CA TRP A 153 -0.89 14.95 4.01
C TRP A 153 -0.10 15.08 5.32
N GLN A 154 -0.36 14.20 6.29
CA GLN A 154 0.17 14.33 7.65
C GLN A 154 1.56 13.72 7.78
N ASP A 155 1.75 12.51 7.25
CA ASP A 155 2.98 11.73 7.45
C ASP A 155 4.02 12.09 6.38
N ALA A 156 3.62 12.07 5.10
CA ALA A 156 4.50 12.45 3.99
C ALA A 156 4.60 13.98 3.76
N ARG A 157 3.82 14.76 4.53
CA ARG A 157 3.80 16.24 4.52
C ARG A 157 3.51 16.89 3.16
N VAL A 158 2.77 16.20 2.29
CA VAL A 158 2.35 16.75 1.00
C VAL A 158 1.23 17.78 1.22
N PRO A 159 1.15 18.88 0.46
CA PRO A 159 0.03 19.82 0.55
C PRO A 159 -1.33 19.12 0.43
N LYS A 160 -2.26 19.45 1.34
CA LYS A 160 -3.56 18.77 1.49
C LYS A 160 -4.33 18.58 0.17
N LEU A 161 -4.43 19.63 -0.66
CA LEU A 161 -5.13 19.56 -1.95
C LEU A 161 -4.48 18.58 -2.94
N ASP A 162 -3.16 18.44 -2.91
CA ASP A 162 -2.44 17.51 -3.77
C ASP A 162 -2.58 16.07 -3.22
N ALA A 163 -2.56 15.92 -1.89
CA ALA A 163 -2.81 14.65 -1.21
C ALA A 163 -4.22 14.10 -1.50
N GLU A 164 -5.27 14.93 -1.40
CA GLU A 164 -6.65 14.53 -1.71
C GLU A 164 -6.83 14.11 -3.17
N LYS A 165 -6.17 14.80 -4.12
CA LYS A 165 -6.19 14.42 -5.54
C LYS A 165 -5.51 13.09 -5.79
N ALA A 166 -4.33 12.89 -5.23
CA ALA A 166 -3.60 11.63 -5.36
C ALA A 166 -4.36 10.47 -4.70
N ALA A 167 -4.97 10.70 -3.53
CA ALA A 167 -5.75 9.70 -2.81
C ALA A 167 -6.93 9.16 -3.62
N LYS A 168 -7.64 10.04 -4.36
CA LYS A 168 -8.71 9.61 -5.29
C LYS A 168 -8.19 8.66 -6.37
N HIS A 169 -7.04 8.98 -6.95
CA HIS A 169 -6.43 8.11 -7.95
C HIS A 169 -5.98 6.77 -7.36
N ILE A 170 -5.34 6.81 -6.18
CA ILE A 170 -4.91 5.62 -5.45
C ILE A 170 -6.11 4.70 -5.15
N ALA A 171 -7.22 5.27 -4.67
CA ALA A 171 -8.44 4.50 -4.42
C ALA A 171 -8.96 3.84 -5.70
N ALA A 172 -9.02 4.56 -6.82
CA ALA A 172 -9.43 4.00 -8.11
C ALA A 172 -8.51 2.83 -8.56
N THR A 173 -7.20 2.94 -8.35
CA THR A 173 -6.27 1.85 -8.63
C THR A 173 -6.49 0.66 -7.70
N ILE A 174 -6.74 0.90 -6.41
CA ILE A 174 -6.99 -0.16 -5.42
C ILE A 174 -8.32 -0.88 -5.68
N GLU A 175 -9.32 -0.20 -6.25
CA GLU A 175 -10.57 -0.85 -6.64
C GLU A 175 -10.32 -2.04 -7.59
N LYS A 176 -9.34 -1.91 -8.50
CA LYS A 176 -8.92 -2.98 -9.41
C LYS A 176 -8.40 -4.22 -8.70
N ILE A 177 -7.86 -4.12 -7.48
CA ILE A 177 -7.36 -5.27 -6.70
C ILE A 177 -8.40 -5.87 -5.76
N VAL A 178 -9.44 -5.11 -5.42
CA VAL A 178 -10.59 -5.60 -4.66
C VAL A 178 -11.53 -6.39 -5.57
N HIS A 179 -11.71 -5.92 -6.82
CA HIS A 179 -12.57 -6.50 -7.84
C HIS A 179 -11.76 -6.88 -9.10
N PRO A 180 -10.89 -7.89 -9.05
CA PRO A 180 -10.07 -8.29 -10.19
C PRO A 180 -10.89 -8.68 -11.43
N GLU A 181 -12.14 -9.13 -11.25
CA GLU A 181 -13.10 -9.45 -12.31
C GLU A 181 -13.46 -8.25 -13.20
N ARG A 182 -13.39 -7.01 -12.67
CA ARG A 182 -13.69 -5.78 -13.44
C ARG A 182 -12.55 -5.32 -14.35
N ARG A 183 -11.44 -6.05 -14.44
CA ARG A 183 -10.29 -5.68 -15.30
C ARG A 183 -10.44 -6.11 -16.77
N GLN A 184 -11.51 -6.84 -17.13
CA GLN A 184 -11.72 -7.34 -18.50
C GLN A 184 -12.65 -6.47 -19.37
N GLU A 185 -13.09 -5.31 -18.87
CA GLU A 185 -13.88 -4.32 -19.61
C GLU A 185 -13.02 -3.10 -19.99
#